data_AF-A0A539DFY9-F1
#
_entry.id   AF-A0A539DFY9-F1
#
_cell.length_a   1.000
_cell.length_b   1.000
_cell.length_c   1.000
_cell.angle_alpha   90.00
_cell.angle_beta   90.00
_cell.angle_gamma   90.00
#
_symmetry.space_group_name_H-M   'P 1'
#
loop_
_entity.id
_entity.type
_entity.pdbx_description
1 polymer ?
#
loop_
_entity_poly.entity_id
_entity_poly.type
_entity_poly.pdbx_seq_one_letter_code
_entity_poly.pdbx_strand_id
1 'polypeptide(L)'
;MGRRNHDRYTADDWREAGPTVGAILANRWLVYTECDLCELRIRADLKRIARERGPGFVLWGRATTCRRMGCPGRVTFWVRPHGASGDVAMT
;
A
#
# COMPACT_ATOMS: atom_id res chain seq x y z
N MET A 1 14.71 -25.43 -0.11
CA MET A 1 13.59 -24.89 0.68
C MET A 1 12.65 -24.16 -0.27
N GLY A 2 11.48 -24.75 -0.53
CA GLY A 2 10.54 -24.27 -1.54
C GLY A 2 10.03 -22.88 -1.21
N ARG A 3 10.20 -21.94 -2.14
CA ARG A 3 9.55 -20.63 -2.09
C ARG A 3 8.05 -20.90 -2.00
N ARG A 4 7.45 -20.65 -0.83
CA ARG A 4 5.99 -20.76 -0.63
C ARG A 4 5.31 -19.99 -1.74
N ASN A 5 4.33 -20.63 -2.37
CA ASN A 5 3.59 -20.06 -3.49
C ASN A 5 3.03 -18.69 -3.08
N HIS A 6 3.55 -17.60 -3.66
CA HIS A 6 3.14 -16.24 -3.31
C HIS A 6 1.64 -16.00 -3.61
N ASP A 7 1.02 -16.84 -4.45
CA ASP A 7 -0.43 -16.89 -4.67
C ASP A 7 -1.27 -17.21 -3.42
N ARG A 8 -0.68 -17.79 -2.36
CA ARG A 8 -1.39 -18.09 -1.10
C ARG A 8 -1.18 -17.04 -0.01
N TYR A 9 -0.39 -16.01 -0.24
CA TYR A 9 -0.17 -14.98 0.77
C TYR A 9 -1.45 -14.15 0.95
N THR A 10 -1.94 -14.12 2.19
CA THR A 10 -3.05 -13.25 2.57
C THR A 10 -2.57 -11.81 2.74
N ALA A 11 -3.49 -10.85 2.88
CA ALA A 11 -3.12 -9.47 3.16
C ALA A 11 -2.29 -9.33 4.44
N ASP A 12 -2.49 -10.22 5.42
CA ASP A 12 -1.75 -10.21 6.69
C ASP A 12 -0.31 -10.71 6.51
N ASP A 13 -0.07 -11.75 5.70
CA ASP A 13 1.30 -12.18 5.36
C ASP A 13 2.10 -11.06 4.68
N TRP A 14 1.46 -10.29 3.80
CA TRP A 14 2.08 -9.13 3.15
C TRP A 14 2.32 -7.97 4.13
N ARG A 15 1.44 -7.81 5.11
CA ARG A 15 1.61 -6.85 6.21
C ARG A 15 2.80 -7.22 7.09
N GLU A 16 2.96 -8.49 7.44
CA GLU A 16 4.12 -8.98 8.20
C GLU A 16 5.44 -8.81 7.42
N ALA A 17 5.42 -9.07 6.10
CA ALA A 17 6.60 -8.93 5.25
C ALA A 17 6.98 -7.46 4.95
N GLY A 18 6.03 -6.52 5.06
CA GLY A 18 6.27 -5.09 4.84
C GLY A 18 5.42 -4.20 5.75
N PRO A 19 5.68 -4.17 7.06
CA PRO A 19 4.80 -3.49 8.03
C PRO A 19 4.89 -1.96 7.93
N THR A 20 6.02 -1.43 7.47
CA THR A 20 6.31 0.00 7.44
C THR A 20 6.65 0.48 6.03
N VAL A 21 6.52 1.79 5.79
CA VAL A 21 6.92 2.44 4.53
C VAL A 21 8.38 2.15 4.19
N GLY A 22 9.26 2.12 5.20
CA GLY A 22 10.66 1.78 5.03
C GLY A 22 10.86 0.34 4.53
N ALA A 23 10.13 -0.62 5.10
CA ALA A 23 10.18 -2.01 4.64
C ALA A 23 9.62 -2.15 3.21
N ILE A 24 8.49 -1.50 2.91
CA ILE A 24 7.88 -1.49 1.57
C ILE A 24 8.86 -0.89 0.53
N LEU A 25 9.55 0.20 0.89
CA LEU A 25 10.58 0.83 0.06
C LEU A 25 11.79 -0.10 -0.16
N ALA A 26 12.29 -0.75 0.90
CA ALA A 26 13.41 -1.67 0.83
C ALA A 26 13.08 -2.89 -0.06
N ASN A 27 11.85 -3.40 0.05
CA ASN A 27 11.30 -4.46 -0.80
C ASN A 27 10.96 -4.00 -2.22
N ARG A 28 11.10 -2.69 -2.52
CA ARG A 28 10.77 -2.06 -3.82
C ARG A 28 9.33 -2.32 -4.26
N TRP A 29 8.40 -2.42 -3.30
CA TRP A 29 6.98 -2.59 -3.59
C TRP A 29 6.35 -1.27 -4.00
N LEU A 30 5.31 -1.35 -4.82
CA LEU A 30 4.55 -0.17 -5.25
C LEU A 30 3.33 -0.01 -4.36
N VAL A 31 2.99 1.22 -4.02
CA VAL A 31 1.74 1.52 -3.31
C VAL A 31 0.91 2.46 -4.16
N TYR A 32 -0.38 2.17 -4.25
CA TYR A 32 -1.40 2.95 -4.91
C TYR A 32 -2.43 3.39 -3.88
N THR A 33 -3.06 4.52 -4.13
CA THR A 33 -4.26 4.96 -3.43
C THR A 33 -5.41 4.90 -4.41
N GLU A 34 -6.51 4.28 -4.03
CA GLU A 34 -7.72 4.21 -4.85
C GLU A 34 -8.89 4.78 -4.07
N CYS A 35 -9.64 5.68 -4.70
CA CYS A 35 -10.82 6.28 -4.08
C CYS A 35 -12.05 5.39 -4.25
N ASP A 36 -12.79 5.16 -3.16
CA ASP A 36 -14.04 4.39 -3.20
C ASP A 36 -15.16 5.07 -4.03
N LEU A 37 -15.06 6.40 -4.18
CA LEU A 37 -16.16 7.24 -4.65
C LEU A 37 -15.96 7.74 -6.09
N CYS A 38 -14.73 8.09 -6.46
CA CYS A 38 -14.42 8.58 -7.81
C CYS A 38 -13.44 7.68 -8.57
N GLU A 39 -13.13 6.50 -8.01
CA GLU A 39 -12.27 5.46 -8.60
C GLU A 39 -10.87 5.97 -8.99
N LEU A 40 -10.47 7.12 -8.42
CA LEU A 40 -9.21 7.76 -8.73
C LEU A 40 -8.08 6.94 -8.14
N ARG A 41 -7.30 6.32 -9.02
CA ARG A 41 -6.13 5.54 -8.67
C ARG A 41 -4.84 6.31 -8.93
N ILE A 42 -4.09 6.60 -7.88
CA ILE A 42 -2.83 7.35 -7.94
C ILE A 42 -1.72 6.53 -7.29
N ARG A 43 -0.51 6.58 -7.83
CA ARG A 43 0.67 5.99 -7.20
C ARG A 43 1.11 6.85 -6.01
N ALA A 44 1.22 6.24 -4.82
CA ALA A 44 1.73 6.90 -3.64
C ALA A 44 3.26 7.05 -3.73
N ASP A 45 3.76 8.25 -3.45
CA ASP A 45 5.20 8.48 -3.35
C ASP A 45 5.69 8.08 -1.95
N LEU A 46 6.13 6.83 -1.84
CA LEU A 46 6.65 6.30 -0.58
C LEU A 46 7.92 7.01 -0.11
N LYS A 47 8.77 7.52 -1.01
CA LYS A 47 9.98 8.27 -0.63
C LYS A 47 9.60 9.57 0.05
N ARG A 48 8.61 10.26 -0.53
CA ARG A 48 8.04 11.47 0.07
C ARG A 48 7.39 11.16 1.43
N ILE A 49 6.59 10.12 1.53
CA ILE A 49 5.95 9.72 2.80
C ILE A 49 7.02 9.37 3.86
N ALA A 50 8.05 8.60 3.50
CA ALA A 50 9.14 8.27 4.40
C ALA A 50 9.91 9.52 4.87
N ARG A 51 10.04 10.54 4.00
CA ARG A 51 10.68 11.81 4.35
C ARG A 51 9.81 12.68 5.26
N GLU A 52 8.50 12.74 5.02
CA GLU A 52 7.56 13.59 5.77
C GLU A 52 7.14 12.97 7.11
N ARG A 53 6.95 11.65 7.17
CA ARG A 53 6.43 10.91 8.34
C ARG A 53 7.46 10.01 9.02
N GLY A 54 8.58 9.75 8.36
CA GLY A 54 9.59 8.78 8.80
C GLY A 54 9.42 7.40 8.17
N PRO A 55 10.50 6.60 8.07
CA PRO A 55 10.47 5.26 7.48
C PRO A 55 9.69 4.23 8.32
N GLY A 56 9.54 4.46 9.63
CA GLY A 56 8.74 3.61 10.53
C GLY A 56 7.23 3.80 10.40
N PHE A 57 6.76 4.68 9.51
CA PHE A 57 5.35 4.94 9.33
C PHE A 57 4.61 3.72 8.78
N VAL A 58 3.43 3.41 9.33
CA VAL A 58 2.58 2.28 8.93
C VAL A 58 1.43 2.78 8.06
N LEU A 59 1.32 2.24 6.83
CA LEU A 59 0.23 2.54 5.89
C LEU A 59 -0.97 1.59 6.01
N TRP A 60 -0.74 0.39 6.55
CA TRP A 60 -1.79 -0.60 6.79
C TRP A 60 -2.86 -0.08 7.75
N GLY A 61 -4.13 -0.32 7.43
CA GLY A 61 -5.29 0.14 8.20
C GLY A 61 -5.53 1.64 8.13
N ARG A 62 -4.80 2.38 7.29
CA ARG A 62 -5.03 3.81 7.09
C ARG A 62 -5.86 4.05 5.85
N ALA A 63 -6.77 5.01 5.96
CA ALA A 63 -7.42 5.64 4.82
C ALA A 63 -7.16 7.14 4.87
N THR A 64 -7.03 7.79 3.73
CA THR A 64 -6.93 9.25 3.66
C THR A 64 -8.07 9.83 2.81
N THR A 65 -8.21 11.15 2.77
CA THR A 65 -9.21 11.79 1.93
C THR A 65 -8.74 11.81 0.47
N CYS A 66 -9.69 11.72 -0.44
CA CYS A 66 -9.39 11.84 -1.86
C CYS A 66 -8.76 13.20 -2.16
N ARG A 67 -7.66 13.19 -2.93
CA ARG A 67 -6.98 14.42 -3.39
C ARG A 67 -7.72 15.13 -4.53
N ARG A 68 -8.79 14.54 -5.06
CA ARG A 68 -9.61 15.14 -6.10
C ARG A 68 -10.41 16.30 -5.51
N MET A 69 -10.26 17.49 -6.08
CA MET A 69 -11.08 18.66 -5.68
C MET A 69 -12.56 18.31 -5.82
N GLY A 70 -13.32 18.48 -4.71
CA GLY A 70 -14.75 18.22 -4.66
C GLY A 70 -15.16 16.76 -4.37
N CYS A 71 -14.22 15.84 -4.14
CA CYS A 71 -14.56 14.47 -3.76
C CYS A 71 -14.47 14.29 -2.23
N PRO A 72 -15.59 14.02 -1.52
CA PRO A 72 -15.58 13.70 -0.10
C PRO A 72 -15.14 12.25 0.20
N GLY A 73 -14.79 11.50 -0.85
CA GLY A 73 -14.46 10.08 -0.76
C GLY A 73 -13.18 9.82 0.02
N ARG A 74 -13.06 8.56 0.45
CA ARG A 74 -11.86 8.07 1.11
C ARG A 74 -11.03 7.31 0.09
N VAL A 75 -9.73 7.29 0.31
CA VAL A 75 -8.82 6.47 -0.47
C VAL A 75 -8.26 5.37 0.40
N THR A 76 -8.31 4.17 -0.15
CA THR A 76 -7.70 2.98 0.41
C THR A 76 -6.32 2.83 -0.20
N PHE A 77 -5.33 2.47 0.62
CA PHE A 77 -4.01 2.14 0.13
C PHE A 77 -3.98 0.70 -0.36
N TRP A 78 -3.29 0.46 -1.47
CA TRP A 78 -3.12 -0.82 -2.10
C TRP A 78 -1.63 -1.03 -2.34
N VAL A 79 -1.08 -2.13 -1.85
CA VAL A 79 0.31 -2.50 -2.11
C VAL A 79 0.37 -3.50 -3.26
N ARG A 80 1.40 -3.41 -4.10
CA ARG A 80 1.73 -4.39 -5.12
C ARG A 80 3.08 -5.01 -4.78
N PRO A 81 3.08 -6.11 -4.01
CA PRO A 81 4.28 -6.88 -3.72
C PRO A 81 4.79 -7.61 -4.97
N HIS A 82 6.10 -7.81 -5.05
CA HIS A 82 6.68 -8.66 -6.10
C HIS A 82 6.30 -10.11 -5.86
N GLY A 83 5.57 -10.71 -6.80
CA GLY A 83 5.11 -12.10 -6.70
C GLY A 83 3.66 -12.27 -6.24
N ALA A 84 2.99 -11.20 -5.82
CA ALA A 84 1.54 -11.25 -5.64
C ALA A 84 0.85 -11.31 -7.02
N SER A 85 -0.22 -12.08 -7.11
CA SER A 85 -1.04 -12.21 -8.34
C SER A 85 -1.86 -10.93 -8.63
N GLY A 86 -1.92 -9.99 -7.67
CA GLY A 86 -2.65 -8.73 -7.79
C GLY A 86 -2.26 -7.69 -6.74
N ASP A 87 -3.01 -6.59 -6.73
CA ASP A 87 -2.89 -5.56 -5.70
C ASP A 87 -3.56 -6.03 -4.41
N VAL A 88 -2.90 -5.78 -3.28
CA VAL A 88 -3.36 -6.18 -1.95
C VAL A 88 -3.84 -4.94 -1.22
N ALA A 89 -5.10 -4.96 -0.77
CA ALA A 89 -5.65 -3.87 0.02
C ALA A 89 -4.91 -3.76 1.35
N MET A 90 -4.46 -2.56 1.68
CA MET A 90 -3.81 -2.26 2.95
C MET A 90 -4.83 -1.83 4.02
N THR A 91 -5.93 -2.57 4.11
CA THR A 91 -6.96 -2.39 5.16
C THR A 91 -6.52 -2.96 6.49
#